data_AF-A0A7X5ZTJ1-F1
#
_entry.id   AF-A0A7X5ZTJ1-F1
#
_cell.length_a   1.000
_cell.length_b   1.000
_cell.length_c   1.000
_cell.angle_alpha   90.00
_cell.angle_beta   90.00
_cell.angle_gamma   90.00
#
_symmetry.space_group_name_H-M   'P 1'
#
loop_
_entity.id
_entity.type
_entity.pdbx_description
1 polymer ?
#
loop_
_entity_poly.entity_id
_entity_poly.type
_entity_poly.pdbx_seq_one_letter_code
_entity_poly.pdbx_strand_id
1 'polypeptide(L)'
;MQPSACTCRAQEAHQRVVSLNAPLANVRSIAALAAAAWAKEALAAERREARVAHARQEREAAKVLHLCLWPDERTWSENPDRGFADA
;
A
#
# COMPACT_ATOMS: atom_id res chain seq x y z
N MET A 1 -4.07 7.43 12.72
CA MET A 1 -4.16 6.38 11.68
C MET A 1 -4.37 7.08 10.34
N GLN A 2 -3.61 6.78 9.28
CA GLN A 2 -3.85 7.35 7.94
C GLN A 2 -4.82 6.43 7.17
N PRO A 3 -5.89 6.96 6.54
CA PRO A 3 -6.84 6.13 5.81
C PRO A 3 -6.23 5.60 4.51
N SER A 4 -6.64 4.40 4.10
CA SER A 4 -6.26 3.82 2.82
C SER A 4 -7.03 4.46 1.67
N ALA A 5 -6.51 4.31 0.44
CA ALA A 5 -7.20 4.74 -0.77
C ALA A 5 -8.60 4.14 -0.86
N CYS A 6 -8.72 2.84 -0.57
CA CYS A 6 -10.00 2.11 -0.59
C CYS A 6 -11.01 2.71 0.40
N THR A 7 -10.59 2.98 1.65
CA THR A 7 -11.47 3.61 2.65
C THR A 7 -11.91 5.01 2.20
N CYS A 8 -11.00 5.81 1.63
CA CYS A 8 -11.34 7.15 1.16
C CYS A 8 -12.35 7.10 -0.01
N ARG A 9 -12.18 6.17 -0.95
CA ARG A 9 -13.12 5.97 -2.07
C ARG A 9 -14.49 5.49 -1.61
N ALA A 10 -14.55 4.61 -0.61
CA ALA A 10 -15.80 4.17 -0.01
C ALA A 10 -16.56 5.35 0.64
N GLN A 11 -15.84 6.21 1.37
CA GLN A 11 -16.44 7.41 1.97
C GLN A 11 -16.88 8.43 0.92
N GLU A 12 -16.09 8.65 -0.13
CA GLU A 12 -16.47 9.48 -1.28
C GLU A 12 -17.79 9.01 -1.89
N ALA A 13 -17.92 7.71 -2.19
CA ALA A 13 -19.11 7.13 -2.78
C ALA A 13 -20.33 7.26 -1.85
N HIS A 14 -20.16 6.97 -0.55
CA HIS A 14 -21.21 7.13 0.43
C HIS A 14 -21.72 8.58 0.48
N GLN A 15 -20.82 9.55 0.58
CA GLN A 15 -21.19 10.96 0.64
C GLN A 15 -21.82 11.47 -0.67
N ARG A 16 -21.42 10.93 -1.83
CA ARG A 16 -22.13 11.21 -3.09
C ARG A 16 -23.58 10.73 -3.04
N VAL A 17 -23.83 9.50 -2.55
CA VAL A 17 -25.19 8.99 -2.40
C VAL A 17 -26.01 9.86 -1.45
N VAL A 18 -25.44 10.27 -0.31
CA VAL A 18 -26.10 11.18 0.63
C VAL A 18 -26.39 12.54 -0.02
N SER A 19 -25.45 13.08 -0.79
CA SER A 19 -25.61 14.39 -1.45
C SER A 19 -26.77 14.42 -2.45
N LEU A 20 -27.12 13.28 -3.04
CA LEU A 20 -28.21 13.15 -3.99
C LEU A 20 -29.56 12.89 -3.32
N ASN A 21 -29.57 12.16 -2.21
CA ASN A 21 -30.81 11.61 -1.64
C ASN A 21 -31.25 12.27 -0.33
N ALA A 22 -30.40 13.07 0.33
CA ALA A 22 -30.77 13.64 1.62
C ALA A 22 -31.96 14.62 1.49
N PRO A 23 -32.94 14.57 2.42
CA PRO A 23 -34.16 15.37 2.32
C PRO A 23 -33.88 16.87 2.48
N LEU A 24 -32.92 17.22 3.34
CA LEU A 24 -32.58 18.61 3.63
C LEU A 24 -31.46 19.11 2.70
N ALA A 25 -31.64 20.30 2.14
CA ALA A 25 -30.71 20.90 1.18
C ALA A 25 -29.32 21.20 1.80
N ASN A 26 -29.28 21.57 3.08
CA ASN A 26 -28.03 21.78 3.81
C ASN A 26 -27.22 20.47 3.92
N VAL A 27 -27.87 19.35 4.24
CA VAL A 27 -27.22 18.04 4.30
C VAL A 27 -26.68 17.63 2.94
N ARG A 28 -27.45 17.85 1.86
CA ARG A 28 -26.97 17.60 0.50
C ARG A 28 -25.70 18.38 0.18
N SER A 29 -25.68 19.67 0.53
CA SER A 29 -24.54 20.56 0.29
C SER A 29 -23.29 20.15 1.08
N ILE A 30 -23.46 19.82 2.37
CA ILE A 30 -22.36 19.34 3.22
C ILE A 30 -21.82 18.00 2.69
N ALA A 31 -22.70 17.06 2.32
CA ALA A 31 -22.30 15.77 1.78
C ALA A 31 -21.56 15.91 0.44
N ALA A 32 -21.96 16.84 -0.43
CA ALA A 32 -21.23 17.12 -1.67
C ALA A 32 -19.80 17.64 -1.40
N LEU A 33 -19.64 18.56 -0.43
CA LEU A 33 -18.33 19.04 -0.01
C LEU A 33 -17.48 17.93 0.61
N ALA A 34 -18.08 17.10 1.46
CA ALA A 34 -17.41 15.96 2.07
C ALA A 34 -16.96 14.95 1.01
N ALA A 35 -17.80 14.65 0.01
CA ALA A 35 -17.42 13.78 -1.11
C ALA A 35 -16.21 14.34 -1.87
N ALA A 36 -16.18 15.64 -2.15
CA ALA A 36 -15.04 16.29 -2.80
C ALA A 36 -13.77 16.24 -1.95
N ALA A 37 -13.87 16.38 -0.63
CA ALA A 37 -12.73 16.25 0.28
C ALA A 37 -12.19 14.81 0.31
N TRP A 38 -13.07 13.81 0.41
CA TRP A 38 -12.70 12.40 0.36
C TRP A 38 -12.06 12.00 -0.97
N ALA A 39 -12.53 12.55 -2.08
CA ALA A 39 -11.90 12.33 -3.38
C ALA A 39 -10.45 12.83 -3.42
N LYS A 40 -10.16 13.99 -2.81
CA LYS A 40 -8.79 14.51 -2.71
C LYS A 40 -7.91 13.64 -1.81
N GLU A 41 -8.43 13.21 -0.66
CA GLU A 41 -7.69 12.32 0.25
C GLU A 41 -7.43 10.94 -0.39
N ALA A 42 -8.38 10.42 -1.17
CA ALA A 42 -8.19 9.18 -1.92
C ALA A 42 -7.00 9.27 -2.88
N LEU A 43 -6.90 10.35 -3.66
CA LEU A 43 -5.74 10.58 -4.54
C LEU A 43 -4.43 10.68 -3.75
N ALA A 44 -4.45 11.34 -2.59
CA ALA A 44 -3.27 11.44 -1.73
C ALA A 44 -2.85 10.07 -1.16
N ALA A 45 -3.83 9.26 -0.75
CA ALA A 45 -3.62 7.90 -0.26
C ALA A 45 -3.10 6.97 -1.37
N GLU A 46 -3.68 7.01 -2.57
CA GLU A 46 -3.21 6.25 -3.74
C GLU A 46 -1.73 6.54 -4.04
N ARG A 47 -1.35 7.83 -4.02
CA ARG A 47 0.06 8.23 -4.20
C ARG A 47 0.98 7.73 -3.09
N ARG A 48 0.53 7.74 -1.83
CA ARG A 48 1.30 7.18 -0.71
C ARG A 48 1.51 5.67 -0.89
N GLU A 49 0.43 4.96 -1.16
CA GLU A 49 0.44 3.51 -1.32
C GLU A 49 1.32 3.09 -2.50
N ALA A 50 1.25 3.81 -3.62
CA ALA A 50 2.14 3.60 -4.76
C ALA A 50 3.62 3.76 -4.39
N ARG A 51 3.97 4.81 -3.62
CA ARG A 51 5.35 5.00 -3.14
C ARG A 51 5.81 3.87 -2.22
N VAL A 52 4.94 3.40 -1.33
CA VAL A 52 5.26 2.27 -0.44
C VAL A 52 5.44 0.97 -1.23
N ALA A 53 4.58 0.72 -2.22
CA ALA A 53 4.69 -0.44 -3.10
C ALA A 53 6.01 -0.40 -3.90
N HIS A 54 6.38 0.75 -4.46
CA HIS A 54 7.63 0.94 -5.18
C HIS A 54 8.85 0.67 -4.28
N ALA A 55 8.90 1.31 -3.11
CA ALA A 55 10.00 1.11 -2.16
C ALA A 55 10.11 -0.36 -1.71
N ARG A 56 8.98 -1.08 -1.60
CA ARG A 56 8.97 -2.52 -1.31
C ARG A 56 9.56 -3.33 -2.46
N GLN A 57 9.20 -3.02 -3.70
CA GLN A 57 9.74 -3.69 -4.89
C GLN A 57 11.26 -3.49 -5.01
N GLU A 58 11.74 -2.26 -4.83
CA GLU A 58 13.18 -1.95 -4.86
C GLU A 58 13.95 -2.73 -3.79
N ARG A 59 13.41 -2.77 -2.55
CA ARG A 59 14.03 -3.54 -1.47
C ARG A 59 14.07 -5.03 -1.78
N GLU A 60 13.03 -5.57 -2.38
CA GLU A 60 12.99 -6.99 -2.74
C GLU A 60 13.96 -7.30 -3.88
N ALA A 61 14.03 -6.45 -4.91
CA ALA A 61 15.01 -6.57 -5.99
C ALA A 61 16.45 -6.49 -5.45
N ALA A 62 16.73 -5.58 -4.50
CA ALA A 62 18.04 -5.47 -3.87
C ALA A 62 18.42 -6.73 -3.08
N LYS A 63 17.47 -7.35 -2.38
CA LYS A 63 17.70 -8.63 -1.69
C LYS A 63 18.00 -9.76 -2.67
N VAL A 64 17.23 -9.87 -3.75
CA VAL A 64 17.46 -10.88 -4.80
C VAL A 64 18.85 -10.68 -5.41
N LEU A 65 19.20 -9.44 -5.77
CA LEU A 65 20.52 -9.13 -6.31
C LEU A 65 21.64 -9.48 -5.31
N HIS A 66 21.46 -9.16 -4.03
CA HIS A 66 22.42 -9.52 -2.99
C HIS A 66 22.62 -11.04 -2.91
N LEU A 67 21.53 -11.83 -2.91
CA LEU A 67 21.59 -13.29 -2.91
C LEU A 67 22.25 -13.88 -4.17
N CYS A 68 22.11 -13.22 -5.32
CA CYS A 68 22.76 -13.65 -6.57
C CYS A 68 24.25 -13.30 -6.61
N LEU A 69 24.62 -12.09 -6.17
CA LEU A 69 26.00 -11.60 -6.21
C LEU A 69 26.86 -12.17 -5.08
N TRP A 70 26.23 -12.43 -3.93
CA TRP A 70 26.84 -13.03 -2.76
C TRP A 70 26.00 -14.24 -2.35
N PRO A 71 26.02 -15.32 -3.15
CA PRO A 71 25.45 -16.59 -2.71
C PRO A 71 26.10 -16.93 -1.37
N ASP A 72 25.30 -17.32 -0.39
CA ASP A 72 25.80 -17.75 0.91
C ASP A 72 26.99 -18.70 0.69
N GLU A 73 28.18 -18.37 1.21
CA GLU A 73 29.43 -19.09 0.92
C GLU A 73 29.31 -20.59 1.19
N ARG A 74 28.39 -20.96 2.08
CA ARG A 74 27.96 -22.34 2.33
C ARG A 74 27.54 -23.03 1.04
N THR A 75 26.71 -22.41 0.20
CA THR A 75 26.17 -23.02 -1.03
C THR A 75 27.23 -23.44 -2.05
N TRP A 76 28.41 -22.83 -2.04
CA TRP A 76 29.52 -23.11 -2.95
C TRP A 76 30.68 -23.83 -2.26
N SER A 77 30.54 -24.17 -0.98
CA SER A 77 31.52 -24.95 -0.25
C SER A 77 31.56 -26.38 -0.80
N GLU A 78 32.69 -26.75 -1.42
CA GLU A 78 33.01 -28.12 -1.84
C GLU A 78 33.31 -29.06 -0.65
N ASN A 79 33.15 -28.58 0.59
CA ASN A 79 33.51 -29.31 1.78
C ASN A 79 32.54 -30.49 2.02
N PRO A 80 32.99 -31.76 1.94
CA PRO A 80 32.13 -32.93 2.01
C PRO A 80 31.49 -33.15 3.40
N ASP A 81 32.05 -32.56 4.46
CA ASP A 81 31.56 -32.69 5.84
C ASP A 81 30.42 -31.70 6.20
N ARG A 82 29.92 -30.96 5.20
CA ARG A 82 28.95 -29.86 5.37
C ARG A 82 27.63 -30.26 6.07
N GLY A 83 27.23 -31.53 6.01
CA GLY A 83 26.00 -32.02 6.65
C GLY A 83 26.08 -32.22 8.17
N PHE A 84 27.26 -32.10 8.78
CA PHE A 84 27.49 -32.43 10.20
C PHE A 84 27.70 -31.21 11.12
N ALA A 85 27.61 -29.99 10.59
CA ALA A 85 27.94 -28.77 11.34
C ALA A 85 26.80 -28.20 12.21
N ASP A 86 25.56 -28.68 12.07
CA ASP A 86 24.38 -28.16 12.79
C ASP A 86 23.89 -29.09 13.95
N ALA A 87 24.78 -29.92 14.51
CA ALA A 87 24.49 -30.81 15.64
C ALA A 87 24.76 -30.17 17.01
#